data_AF-A0AAU9WN68-F1
#
_entry.id   AF-A0AAU9WN68-F1
#
_cell.length_a   1.000
_cell.length_b   1.000
_cell.length_c   1.000
_cell.angle_alpha   90.00
_cell.angle_beta   90.00
_cell.angle_gamma   90.00
#
_symmetry.space_group_name_H-M   'P 1'
#
loop_
_entity.id
_entity.type
_entity.pdbx_description
1 polymer ?
#
loop_
_entity_poly.entity_id
_entity_poly.type
_entity_poly.pdbx_seq_one_letter_code
_entity_poly.pdbx_strand_id
1 'polypeptide(L)'
;MDVFVSSRSNASQLVPLDLDSKPTTATFDYDSHYWSDKNQYNITGGRTGFDSQETKLPTYWNTPFSKICLGMKISGQLRFIVINKQANSLYSLIADGTYHATSLGRNEWKKLIGAKGSLQLNCNKEGFNAVATISGHSKARVGYIANDGIHCGYCDSRIGFGTGGYPNNSITCGNVAANSPDNGNRNIKAMGYILVQ
;
A
#
# COMPACT_ATOMS: atom_id res chain seq x y z
N MET A 1 0.93 -18.58 -6.31
CA MET A 1 0.97 -17.10 -6.38
C MET A 1 1.54 -16.68 -5.06
N ASP A 2 2.87 -16.75 -4.96
CA ASP A 2 3.54 -16.90 -3.68
C ASP A 2 4.37 -15.65 -3.40
N VAL A 3 3.79 -14.66 -2.73
CA VAL A 3 4.40 -14.02 -1.56
C VAL A 3 3.29 -13.61 -0.66
N PHE A 4 3.22 -14.25 0.50
CA PHE A 4 2.31 -13.83 1.53
C PHE A 4 2.75 -14.09 2.92
N VAL A 5 2.08 -13.32 3.73
CA VAL A 5 1.77 -13.64 5.09
C VAL A 5 0.32 -14.16 5.12
N SER A 6 0.07 -15.48 5.19
CA SER A 6 0.99 -16.64 5.25
C SER A 6 0.49 -17.78 4.33
N SER A 7 0.80 -19.05 4.65
CA SER A 7 0.82 -20.24 3.78
C SER A 7 -0.23 -21.30 4.23
N ARG A 8 -0.68 -22.32 3.47
CA ARG A 8 -0.45 -22.90 2.11
C ARG A 8 -1.66 -23.86 1.80
N SER A 9 -1.87 -24.55 0.67
CA SER A 9 -0.94 -25.24 -0.25
C SER A 9 -1.51 -25.55 -1.66
N ASN A 10 -0.58 -25.69 -2.62
CA ASN A 10 -0.66 -26.28 -3.97
C ASN A 10 -1.53 -25.59 -5.06
N ALA A 11 -0.82 -25.28 -6.16
CA ALA A 11 -1.30 -24.65 -7.41
C ALA A 11 -1.95 -23.25 -7.26
N SER A 12 -1.15 -22.21 -7.46
CA SER A 12 -1.59 -20.85 -7.88
C SER A 12 -2.41 -19.98 -6.90
N GLN A 13 -2.39 -20.22 -5.59
CA GLN A 13 -3.25 -19.50 -4.63
C GLN A 13 -2.68 -18.20 -4.02
N LEU A 14 -3.58 -17.24 -3.75
CA LEU A 14 -3.41 -15.89 -3.15
C LEU A 14 -3.83 -15.91 -1.66
N VAL A 15 -3.32 -15.11 -0.69
CA VAL A 15 -4.02 -14.79 0.61
C VAL A 15 -3.37 -13.75 1.60
N PRO A 16 -4.08 -12.77 2.24
CA PRO A 16 -3.42 -11.64 2.94
C PRO A 16 -4.14 -10.95 4.17
N LEU A 17 -3.49 -9.91 4.76
CA LEU A 17 -3.71 -8.93 5.92
C LEU A 17 -5.13 -8.31 6.27
N ASP A 18 -5.51 -7.78 7.47
CA ASP A 18 -6.55 -6.69 7.76
C ASP A 18 -6.51 -6.15 9.23
N LEU A 19 -7.19 -5.03 9.55
CA LEU A 19 -7.03 -4.23 10.79
C LEU A 19 -8.36 -3.63 11.35
N ASP A 20 -8.70 -3.93 12.61
CA ASP A 20 -8.76 -2.87 13.66
C ASP A 20 -8.85 -3.40 15.10
N SER A 21 -8.14 -2.76 16.05
CA SER A 21 -8.63 -2.31 17.37
C SER A 21 -7.52 -1.98 18.40
N LYS A 22 -6.81 -0.85 18.25
CA LYS A 22 -6.29 -0.02 19.37
C LYS A 22 -5.48 1.20 18.87
N PRO A 23 -5.46 2.33 19.59
CA PRO A 23 -4.64 3.49 19.24
C PRO A 23 -3.26 3.41 19.92
N THR A 24 -2.22 2.99 19.19
CA THR A 24 -0.82 3.47 19.25
C THR A 24 0.06 2.59 18.34
N THR A 25 1.04 3.22 17.68
CA THR A 25 2.00 2.63 16.71
C THR A 25 1.36 1.85 15.55
N ALA A 26 1.46 2.42 14.36
CA ALA A 26 1.04 1.80 13.12
C ALA A 26 2.10 0.80 12.63
N THR A 27 1.89 -0.51 12.85
CA THR A 27 2.85 -1.58 12.52
C THR A 27 3.47 -1.44 11.14
N PHE A 28 2.65 -1.13 10.13
CA PHE A 28 3.07 -0.91 8.75
C PHE A 28 2.74 0.51 8.26
N ASP A 29 3.08 1.56 9.02
CA ASP A 29 3.24 2.90 8.44
C ASP A 29 4.43 2.96 7.45
N TYR A 30 4.63 4.10 6.79
CA TYR A 30 5.74 4.28 5.85
C TYR A 30 7.13 4.10 6.50
N ASP A 31 7.32 4.59 7.73
CA ASP A 31 8.64 4.68 8.38
C ASP A 31 9.03 3.39 9.10
N SER A 32 8.10 2.44 9.24
CA SER A 32 8.30 1.15 9.90
C SER A 32 9.50 0.36 9.36
N HIS A 33 10.36 -0.07 10.30
CA HIS A 33 11.48 -0.98 10.07
C HIS A 33 11.08 -2.31 9.38
N TYR A 34 9.80 -2.72 9.47
CA TYR A 34 9.31 -3.90 8.77
C TYR A 34 9.34 -3.77 7.24
N TRP A 35 9.56 -2.59 6.66
CA TRP A 35 9.82 -2.47 5.22
C TRP A 35 11.28 -2.78 4.84
N SER A 36 12.23 -2.54 5.75
CA SER A 36 13.68 -2.61 5.49
C SER A 36 14.40 -3.77 6.19
N ASP A 37 13.74 -4.53 7.08
CA ASP A 37 14.30 -5.71 7.72
C ASP A 37 13.81 -7.06 7.13
N LYS A 38 14.37 -8.16 7.62
CA LYS A 38 13.96 -9.55 7.31
C LYS A 38 13.36 -10.25 8.54
N ASN A 39 12.69 -9.49 9.42
CA ASN A 39 11.99 -10.03 10.57
C ASN A 39 10.57 -10.47 10.21
N GLN A 40 10.05 -11.44 10.95
CA GLN A 40 8.68 -11.91 10.85
C GLN A 40 7.79 -11.17 11.84
N TYR A 41 6.50 -11.05 11.55
CA TYR A 41 5.49 -10.46 12.45
C TYR A 41 4.21 -11.30 12.40
N ASN A 42 3.65 -11.66 13.56
CA ASN A 42 2.39 -12.41 13.71
C ASN A 42 2.19 -13.54 12.66
N ILE A 43 3.14 -14.48 12.56
CA ILE A 43 3.13 -15.55 11.55
C ILE A 43 1.86 -16.42 11.53
N THR A 44 1.16 -16.45 12.66
CA THR A 44 -0.12 -17.15 12.88
C THR A 44 -1.29 -16.48 12.17
N GLY A 45 -1.33 -15.14 12.12
CA GLY A 45 -2.43 -14.40 11.49
C GLY A 45 -2.61 -14.77 10.03
N GLY A 46 -1.51 -14.82 9.27
CA GLY A 46 -1.56 -15.19 7.87
C GLY A 46 -1.97 -16.64 7.54
N ARG A 47 -2.25 -17.51 8.53
CA ARG A 47 -2.83 -18.84 8.28
C ARG A 47 -4.27 -18.73 7.74
N THR A 48 -4.92 -17.62 8.04
CA THR A 48 -6.26 -17.26 7.59
C THR A 48 -6.19 -16.23 6.47
N GLY A 49 -7.21 -16.25 5.59
CA GLY A 49 -7.12 -15.64 4.28
C GLY A 49 -8.09 -14.49 4.05
N PHE A 50 -7.57 -13.31 3.66
CA PHE A 50 -8.36 -12.08 3.59
C PHE A 50 -9.04 -11.73 4.92
N ASP A 51 -8.43 -12.22 6.01
CA ASP A 51 -8.82 -12.00 7.40
C ASP A 51 -8.34 -10.65 7.88
N SER A 52 -8.64 -10.30 9.13
CA SER A 52 -8.26 -9.05 9.79
C SER A 52 -7.10 -9.16 10.77
N GLN A 53 -5.99 -9.77 10.34
CA GLN A 53 -4.73 -9.80 11.09
C GLN A 53 -3.58 -9.09 10.36
N GLU A 54 -2.86 -8.21 11.05
CA GLU A 54 -1.56 -7.68 10.60
C GLU A 54 -0.48 -8.74 10.77
N THR A 55 0.42 -8.89 9.79
CA THR A 55 1.31 -10.04 9.69
C THR A 55 2.46 -9.73 8.69
N LYS A 56 3.71 -10.24 8.90
CA LYS A 56 4.88 -10.26 7.96
C LYS A 56 5.55 -11.65 7.92
N LEU A 57 5.82 -12.21 6.72
CA LEU A 57 6.38 -13.56 6.50
C LEU A 57 7.68 -13.53 5.67
N PRO A 58 8.49 -14.63 5.71
CA PRO A 58 9.72 -14.78 4.93
C PRO A 58 9.61 -14.59 3.43
N THR A 59 8.43 -14.88 2.89
CA THR A 59 8.08 -14.63 1.49
C THR A 59 8.36 -13.19 1.05
N TYR A 60 8.16 -12.19 1.93
CA TYR A 60 8.45 -10.77 1.64
C TYR A 60 9.89 -10.53 1.13
N TRP A 61 10.86 -11.35 1.57
CA TRP A 61 12.28 -11.21 1.22
C TRP A 61 12.91 -12.41 0.50
N ASN A 62 12.21 -13.53 0.34
CA ASN A 62 12.75 -14.79 -0.20
C ASN A 62 12.03 -15.32 -1.46
N THR A 63 11.27 -14.49 -2.19
CA THR A 63 10.54 -15.00 -3.36
C THR A 63 10.53 -14.01 -4.53
N PRO A 64 11.17 -14.37 -5.66
CA PRO A 64 11.09 -13.62 -6.91
C PRO A 64 9.68 -13.62 -7.50
N PHE A 65 9.37 -12.58 -8.27
CA PHE A 65 8.08 -12.43 -8.94
C PHE A 65 8.17 -11.62 -10.23
N SER A 66 7.09 -11.67 -11.00
CA SER A 66 6.85 -10.94 -12.25
C SER A 66 5.65 -9.99 -12.17
N LYS A 67 4.73 -10.25 -11.24
CA LYS A 67 3.53 -9.43 -10.98
C LYS A 67 3.32 -9.24 -9.48
N ILE A 68 2.75 -8.11 -9.13
CA ILE A 68 2.23 -7.82 -7.80
C ILE A 68 0.73 -7.60 -7.97
N CYS A 69 -0.11 -8.37 -7.29
CA CYS A 69 -1.49 -7.93 -7.11
C CYS A 69 -1.51 -7.06 -5.85
N LEU A 70 -2.29 -5.99 -5.86
CA LEU A 70 -2.55 -5.16 -4.71
C LEU A 70 -4.05 -5.25 -4.44
N GLY A 71 -4.43 -5.53 -3.21
CA GLY A 71 -5.83 -5.61 -2.81
C GLY A 71 -6.15 -4.63 -1.69
N MET A 72 -7.40 -4.20 -1.59
CA MET A 72 -7.91 -3.53 -0.40
C MET A 72 -9.27 -4.09 0.02
N LYS A 73 -9.50 -4.17 1.33
CA LYS A 73 -10.82 -4.48 1.93
C LYS A 73 -11.32 -3.27 2.69
N ILE A 74 -12.53 -2.84 2.33
CA ILE A 74 -13.21 -1.66 2.85
C ILE A 74 -14.67 -2.05 3.07
N SER A 75 -15.16 -1.94 4.30
CA SER A 75 -16.54 -2.32 4.65
C SER A 75 -16.92 -3.75 4.17
N GLY A 76 -15.98 -4.70 4.31
CA GLY A 76 -16.15 -6.08 3.86
C GLY A 76 -15.95 -6.32 2.35
N GLN A 77 -15.95 -5.28 1.52
CA GLN A 77 -15.73 -5.44 0.08
C GLN A 77 -14.24 -5.48 -0.26
N LEU A 78 -13.82 -6.58 -0.88
CA LEU A 78 -12.48 -6.84 -1.38
C LEU A 78 -12.33 -6.37 -2.84
N ARG A 79 -11.27 -5.63 -3.15
CA ARG A 79 -11.00 -4.99 -4.46
C ARG A 79 -9.52 -5.16 -4.81
N PHE A 80 -9.18 -5.32 -6.09
CA PHE A 80 -7.79 -5.53 -6.52
C PHE A 80 -7.39 -4.71 -7.75
N ILE A 81 -6.08 -4.50 -7.88
CA ILE A 81 -5.36 -4.08 -9.08
C ILE A 81 -4.09 -4.93 -9.24
N VAL A 82 -3.44 -4.86 -10.42
CA VAL A 82 -2.21 -5.62 -10.71
C VAL A 82 -1.14 -4.70 -11.27
N ILE A 83 0.07 -4.79 -10.74
CA ILE A 83 1.29 -4.19 -11.29
C ILE A 83 2.11 -5.31 -11.94
N ASN A 84 2.45 -5.17 -13.21
CA ASN A 84 3.48 -6.01 -13.84
C ASN A 84 4.86 -5.42 -13.49
N LYS A 85 5.63 -6.10 -12.64
CA LYS A 85 6.95 -5.65 -12.17
C LYS A 85 7.76 -6.89 -11.77
N GLN A 86 8.94 -7.04 -12.36
CA GLN A 86 9.87 -8.09 -11.97
C GLN A 86 10.79 -7.62 -10.83
N ALA A 87 10.98 -8.46 -9.82
CA ALA A 87 11.97 -8.27 -8.75
C ALA A 87 12.32 -9.61 -8.07
N ASN A 88 13.44 -9.64 -7.33
CA ASN A 88 13.88 -10.83 -6.59
C ASN A 88 13.09 -11.07 -5.29
N SER A 89 12.42 -10.02 -4.78
CA SER A 89 11.53 -10.01 -3.61
C SER A 89 10.95 -8.60 -3.40
N LEU A 90 9.90 -8.46 -2.58
CA LEU A 90 9.35 -7.15 -2.22
C LEU A 90 10.36 -6.35 -1.39
N TYR A 91 11.08 -7.03 -0.49
CA TYR A 91 12.24 -6.49 0.21
C TYR A 91 13.23 -5.82 -0.74
N SER A 92 13.70 -6.54 -1.78
CA SER A 92 14.67 -5.99 -2.74
C SER A 92 14.16 -4.85 -3.62
N LEU A 93 12.84 -4.59 -3.60
CA LEU A 93 12.18 -3.51 -4.37
C LEU A 93 11.82 -2.29 -3.49
N ILE A 94 11.85 -2.42 -2.16
CA ILE A 94 11.33 -1.40 -1.24
C ILE A 94 12.36 -1.00 -0.17
N ALA A 95 13.18 -1.94 0.31
CA ALA A 95 13.98 -1.81 1.53
C ALA A 95 15.08 -0.73 1.46
N ASP A 96 15.59 -0.41 0.27
CA ASP A 96 16.61 0.62 0.05
C ASP A 96 16.04 2.06 0.08
N GLY A 97 14.71 2.20 0.04
CA GLY A 97 14.02 3.49 -0.02
C GLY A 97 14.02 4.15 -1.41
N THR A 98 14.56 3.50 -2.45
CA THR A 98 14.62 4.06 -3.80
C THR A 98 13.23 4.15 -4.42
N TYR A 99 12.93 5.27 -5.07
CA TYR A 99 11.69 5.44 -5.82
C TYR A 99 11.72 4.61 -7.11
N HIS A 100 10.70 3.77 -7.32
CA HIS A 100 10.51 3.05 -8.57
C HIS A 100 9.11 3.31 -9.10
N ALA A 101 9.02 3.99 -10.24
CA ALA A 101 7.74 4.34 -10.86
C ALA A 101 6.94 3.12 -11.34
N THR A 102 5.61 3.25 -11.31
CA THR A 102 4.67 2.42 -12.08
C THR A 102 3.96 3.25 -13.15
N SER A 103 3.11 2.62 -13.95
CA SER A 103 2.36 3.25 -15.06
C SER A 103 0.92 2.75 -15.13
N LEU A 104 0.27 2.56 -13.97
CA LEU A 104 -1.12 2.11 -13.91
C LEU A 104 -2.13 3.24 -14.17
N GLY A 105 -1.78 4.48 -13.79
CA GLY A 105 -2.64 5.65 -13.85
C GLY A 105 -3.65 5.74 -12.70
N ARG A 106 -4.07 6.99 -12.41
CA ARG A 106 -4.97 7.35 -11.28
C ARG A 106 -6.19 6.46 -11.14
N ASN A 107 -6.86 6.18 -12.26
CA ASN A 107 -8.12 5.45 -12.28
C ASN A 107 -7.96 4.01 -11.81
N GLU A 108 -6.81 3.38 -12.08
CA GLU A 108 -6.51 2.04 -11.60
C GLU A 108 -6.38 2.06 -10.07
N TRP A 109 -5.52 2.93 -9.52
CA TRP A 109 -5.38 3.09 -8.07
C TRP A 109 -6.71 3.39 -7.36
N LYS A 110 -7.60 4.19 -7.97
CA LYS A 110 -8.96 4.44 -7.44
C LYS A 110 -9.86 3.20 -7.40
N LYS A 111 -9.62 2.14 -8.20
CA LYS A 111 -10.41 0.88 -8.14
C LYS A 111 -10.29 0.16 -6.80
N LEU A 112 -9.15 0.28 -6.11
CA LEU A 112 -8.94 -0.26 -4.75
C LEU A 112 -9.95 0.30 -3.75
N ILE A 113 -10.36 1.57 -3.93
CA ILE A 113 -11.30 2.27 -3.06
C ILE A 113 -12.74 2.19 -3.58
N GLY A 114 -12.91 2.08 -4.90
CA GLY A 114 -14.20 2.13 -5.57
C GLY A 114 -14.76 3.56 -5.65
N ALA A 115 -16.09 3.68 -5.67
CA ALA A 115 -16.80 4.94 -5.92
C ALA A 115 -16.46 6.09 -4.95
N LYS A 116 -15.90 5.80 -3.77
CA LYS A 116 -15.48 6.81 -2.78
C LYS A 116 -14.05 7.30 -2.96
N GLY A 117 -13.26 6.70 -3.86
CA GLY A 117 -11.86 7.06 -4.08
C GLY A 117 -11.70 8.50 -4.56
N SER A 118 -10.78 9.24 -3.94
CA SER A 118 -10.55 10.66 -4.17
C SER A 118 -9.05 10.96 -4.21
N LEU A 119 -8.60 11.73 -5.19
CA LEU A 119 -7.22 12.18 -5.34
C LEU A 119 -7.21 13.60 -5.91
N GLN A 120 -6.20 14.40 -5.57
CA GLN A 120 -5.97 15.67 -6.27
C GLN A 120 -5.43 15.41 -7.70
N LEU A 121 -5.46 16.44 -8.55
CA LEU A 121 -5.38 16.27 -10.00
C LEU A 121 -3.95 16.30 -10.61
N ASN A 122 -2.94 16.63 -9.82
CA ASN A 122 -1.56 16.88 -10.25
C ASN A 122 -0.51 16.08 -9.44
N CYS A 123 0.78 16.29 -9.74
CA CYS A 123 1.94 15.45 -9.38
C CYS A 123 1.90 14.00 -9.92
N ASN A 124 0.85 13.23 -9.61
CA ASN A 124 0.60 11.90 -10.17
C ASN A 124 1.75 10.89 -10.00
N LYS A 125 2.47 10.96 -8.88
CA LYS A 125 3.63 10.12 -8.60
C LYS A 125 3.18 8.76 -8.06
N GLU A 126 3.40 7.70 -8.83
CA GLU A 126 2.94 6.34 -8.52
C GLU A 126 4.07 5.31 -8.50
N GLY A 127 3.96 4.30 -7.63
CA GLY A 127 4.84 3.15 -7.58
C GLY A 127 5.37 2.86 -6.18
N PHE A 128 6.65 2.49 -6.09
CA PHE A 128 7.33 2.09 -4.87
C PHE A 128 8.12 3.25 -4.27
N ASN A 129 8.08 3.41 -2.95
CA ASN A 129 8.67 4.55 -2.22
C ASN A 129 8.27 5.92 -2.84
N ALA A 130 6.99 6.09 -3.13
CA ALA A 130 6.43 7.33 -3.64
C ALA A 130 6.32 8.37 -2.50
N VAL A 131 7.29 9.28 -2.43
CA VAL A 131 7.36 10.37 -1.42
C VAL A 131 7.23 11.74 -2.08
N ALA A 132 6.51 12.66 -1.44
CA ALA A 132 6.52 14.08 -1.77
C ALA A 132 7.91 14.70 -1.56
N THR A 133 8.24 15.78 -2.28
CA THR A 133 9.56 16.43 -2.15
C THR A 133 9.73 17.14 -0.81
N ILE A 134 8.65 17.62 -0.19
CA ILE A 134 8.70 18.29 1.12
C ILE A 134 8.36 17.28 2.21
N SER A 135 9.21 17.22 3.23
CA SER A 135 9.04 16.31 4.36
C SER A 135 7.70 16.54 5.07
N GLY A 136 7.10 15.47 5.58
CA GLY A 136 5.81 15.50 6.26
C GLY A 136 4.58 15.42 5.36
N HIS A 137 4.69 15.62 4.04
CA HIS A 137 3.58 15.41 3.08
C HIS A 137 3.38 13.94 2.72
N SER A 138 2.33 13.66 1.94
CA SER A 138 1.91 12.29 1.62
C SER A 138 3.03 11.44 1.02
N LYS A 139 3.18 10.24 1.58
CA LYS A 139 4.17 9.24 1.19
C LYS A 139 3.57 7.83 1.23
N ALA A 140 4.05 6.93 0.39
CA ALA A 140 3.59 5.54 0.27
C ALA A 140 4.73 4.58 -0.10
N ARG A 141 4.85 3.44 0.59
CA ARG A 141 5.80 2.38 0.22
C ARG A 141 5.39 1.67 -1.06
N VAL A 142 4.08 1.48 -1.25
CA VAL A 142 3.48 1.13 -2.53
C VAL A 142 2.23 2.00 -2.69
N GLY A 143 2.17 2.89 -3.67
CA GLY A 143 1.04 3.81 -3.76
C GLY A 143 1.12 4.87 -4.85
N TYR A 144 0.10 5.71 -4.85
CA TYR A 144 -0.07 6.90 -5.66
C TYR A 144 -0.17 8.10 -4.74
N ILE A 145 0.60 9.17 -5.00
CA ILE A 145 0.47 10.46 -4.31
C ILE A 145 0.19 11.59 -5.31
N ALA A 146 -0.61 12.57 -4.90
CA ALA A 146 -0.98 13.71 -5.72
C ALA A 146 -1.17 15.00 -4.91
N ASN A 147 -1.15 16.12 -5.63
CA ASN A 147 -1.50 17.44 -5.16
C ASN A 147 -2.35 18.19 -6.19
N ASP A 148 -2.71 19.43 -5.89
CA ASP A 148 -3.41 20.37 -6.78
C ASP A 148 -2.46 21.34 -7.51
N GLY A 149 -1.24 21.56 -7.00
CA GLY A 149 -0.19 22.38 -7.64
C GLY A 149 0.66 21.68 -8.71
N ILE A 150 1.62 22.40 -9.29
CA ILE A 150 2.46 21.93 -10.42
C ILE A 150 3.56 20.94 -9.96
N HIS A 151 4.08 21.09 -8.74
CA HIS A 151 5.21 20.31 -8.23
C HIS A 151 4.77 19.29 -7.18
N CYS A 152 5.40 18.10 -7.15
CA CYS A 152 5.22 17.07 -6.12
C CYS A 152 5.73 17.45 -4.70
N GLY A 153 5.82 18.75 -4.37
CA GLY A 153 6.27 19.22 -3.05
C GLY A 153 5.24 18.96 -1.96
N TYR A 154 4.01 19.44 -2.17
CA TYR A 154 2.93 19.46 -1.18
C TYR A 154 1.86 18.43 -1.54
N CYS A 155 2.18 17.13 -1.50
CA CYS A 155 1.19 16.08 -1.77
C CYS A 155 0.25 15.89 -0.58
N ASP A 156 -1.02 16.21 -0.77
CA ASP A 156 -2.05 16.18 0.28
C ASP A 156 -3.15 15.14 -0.03
N SER A 157 -2.89 14.28 -1.01
CA SER A 157 -3.72 13.13 -1.33
C SER A 157 -2.89 11.91 -1.72
N ARG A 158 -3.38 10.73 -1.35
CA ARG A 158 -2.75 9.43 -1.60
C ARG A 158 -3.73 8.27 -1.60
N ILE A 159 -3.37 7.22 -2.34
CA ILE A 159 -3.91 5.86 -2.22
C ILE A 159 -2.72 4.91 -2.10
N GLY A 160 -2.70 4.01 -1.12
CA GLY A 160 -1.60 3.05 -1.04
C GLY A 160 -1.50 2.22 0.23
N PHE A 161 -0.31 1.65 0.41
CA PHE A 161 0.13 0.69 1.40
C PHE A 161 1.44 1.21 2.02
N GLY A 162 1.63 1.06 3.33
CA GLY A 162 2.78 1.67 4.01
C GLY A 162 2.81 3.18 3.81
N THR A 163 1.70 3.86 4.10
CA THR A 163 1.55 5.29 3.84
C THR A 163 1.65 6.13 5.11
N GLY A 164 1.83 7.43 4.93
CA GLY A 164 1.87 8.42 6.00
C GLY A 164 1.88 9.84 5.46
N GLY A 165 2.11 10.80 6.36
CA GLY A 165 2.15 12.23 6.08
C GLY A 165 0.79 12.94 6.12
N TYR A 166 0.84 14.26 6.00
CA TYR A 166 -0.29 15.17 5.85
C TYR A 166 -1.20 14.73 4.68
N PRO A 167 -2.53 14.91 4.77
CA PRO A 167 -3.30 15.59 5.84
C PRO A 167 -3.61 14.70 7.06
N ASN A 168 -3.35 13.39 7.02
CA ASN A 168 -3.64 12.49 8.13
C ASN A 168 -2.62 11.35 8.20
N ASN A 169 -1.71 11.41 9.16
CA ASN A 169 -0.64 10.40 9.32
C ASN A 169 -1.13 9.06 9.91
N SER A 170 -2.34 8.99 10.48
CA SER A 170 -2.84 7.77 11.14
C SER A 170 -3.32 6.68 10.17
N ILE A 171 -3.56 7.02 8.90
CA ILE A 171 -4.02 6.08 7.88
C ILE A 171 -2.79 5.52 7.15
N THR A 172 -2.41 4.29 7.50
CA THR A 172 -1.33 3.52 6.86
C THR A 172 -1.74 2.97 5.50
N CYS A 173 -3.00 2.56 5.36
CA CYS A 173 -3.52 1.99 4.14
C CYS A 173 -4.95 2.47 3.85
N GLY A 174 -5.25 2.60 2.55
CA GLY A 174 -6.51 3.13 2.04
C GLY A 174 -6.30 4.43 1.27
N ASN A 175 -7.16 5.42 1.52
CA ASN A 175 -7.19 6.67 0.78
C ASN A 175 -7.34 7.88 1.70
N VAL A 176 -6.40 8.82 1.56
CA VAL A 176 -6.44 10.13 2.20
C VAL A 176 -6.46 11.19 1.11
N ALA A 177 -7.29 12.21 1.24
CA ALA A 177 -7.32 13.34 0.32
C ALA A 177 -7.88 14.60 1.00
N ALA A 178 -7.17 15.71 0.87
CA ALA A 178 -7.61 17.06 1.22
C ALA A 178 -7.33 18.03 0.06
N ASN A 179 -7.64 19.31 0.27
CA ASN A 179 -7.25 20.44 -0.59
C ASN A 179 -7.68 20.25 -2.06
N SER A 180 -9.00 20.34 -2.30
CA SER A 180 -9.65 20.27 -3.61
C SER A 180 -9.42 18.97 -4.42
N PRO A 181 -9.63 17.77 -3.84
CA PRO A 181 -9.48 16.51 -4.57
C PRO A 181 -10.74 16.15 -5.40
N ASP A 182 -10.56 15.29 -6.40
CA ASP A 182 -11.51 14.99 -7.48
C ASP A 182 -12.84 14.33 -7.06
N ASN A 183 -12.97 13.89 -5.81
CA ASN A 183 -14.18 13.31 -5.22
C ASN A 183 -14.35 13.77 -3.76
N GLY A 184 -13.97 15.02 -3.45
CA GLY A 184 -14.07 15.63 -2.13
C GLY A 184 -13.13 15.00 -1.08
N ASN A 185 -13.04 15.63 0.10
CA ASN A 185 -12.09 15.18 1.13
C ASN A 185 -12.41 13.76 1.62
N ARG A 186 -11.38 12.93 1.81
CA ARG A 186 -11.50 11.53 2.23
C ARG A 186 -10.46 11.18 3.29
N ASN A 187 -10.92 10.38 4.26
CA ASN A 187 -10.10 9.67 5.24
C ASN A 187 -10.67 8.24 5.32
N ILE A 188 -10.31 7.41 4.35
CA ILE A 188 -10.77 6.03 4.23
C ILE A 188 -9.63 5.13 4.68
N LYS A 189 -9.75 4.60 5.91
CA LYS A 189 -8.95 3.44 6.30
C LYS A 189 -9.41 2.25 5.49
N ALA A 190 -8.48 1.62 4.80
CA ALA A 190 -8.63 0.29 4.25
C ALA A 190 -7.65 -0.62 4.97
N MET A 191 -7.85 -1.91 4.80
CA MET A 191 -6.69 -2.77 4.75
C MET A 191 -6.10 -2.84 3.34
N GLY A 192 -4.79 -3.00 3.27
CA GLY A 192 -4.02 -3.34 2.09
C GLY A 192 -3.37 -4.73 2.11
N TYR A 193 -3.74 -5.52 1.12
CA TYR A 193 -3.15 -6.79 0.74
C TYR A 193 -2.04 -6.60 -0.31
N ILE A 194 -0.84 -7.16 -0.11
CA ILE A 194 0.22 -7.18 -1.13
C ILE A 194 0.53 -8.64 -1.49
N LEU A 195 0.28 -8.98 -2.75
CA LEU A 195 0.26 -10.31 -3.33
C LEU A 195 1.33 -10.37 -4.44
N VAL A 196 2.06 -11.49 -4.68
CA VAL A 196 2.93 -11.59 -5.88
C VAL A 196 2.79 -12.91 -6.66
N GLN A 197 3.23 -12.90 -7.92
CA GLN A 197 3.21 -14.02 -8.86
C GLN A 197 4.43 -14.03 -9.79
#